data_AF-A0A1V1P8R4-F1
#
_entry.id   AF-A0A1V1P8R4-F1
#
_cell.length_a   1.000
_cell.length_b   1.000
_cell.length_c   1.000
_cell.angle_alpha   90.00
_cell.angle_beta   90.00
_cell.angle_gamma   90.00
#
_symmetry.space_group_name_H-M   'P 1'
#
loop_
_entity.id
_entity.type
_entity.pdbx_description
1 polymer ?
#
loop_
_entity_poly.entity_id
_entity_poly.type
_entity_poly.pdbx_seq_one_letter_code
_entity_poly.pdbx_strand_id
1 'polypeptide(L)'
;MTIEEAIRKSTALPAKQMGIKDRGLIQENYWADLVIFDPNTIDYSSTPEKPDVFPSGIHYVFVNGHPTVTPHGIDLENRKGQLVRP
;
A
#
# COMPACT_ATOMS: atom_id res chain seq x y z
N MET A 1 1.05 -5.05 19.26
CA MET A 1 0.15 -5.32 18.11
C MET A 1 0.88 -6.31 17.22
N THR A 2 0.21 -7.33 16.68
CA THR A 2 0.84 -8.24 15.70
C THR A 2 0.90 -7.57 14.33
N ILE A 3 1.75 -8.06 13.43
CA ILE A 3 1.87 -7.50 12.08
C ILE A 3 0.58 -7.69 11.28
N GLU A 4 -0.13 -8.80 11.48
CA GLU A 4 -1.40 -9.09 10.82
C GLU A 4 -2.48 -8.11 11.24
N GLU A 5 -2.53 -7.74 12.52
CA GLU A 5 -3.48 -6.75 13.02
C GLU A 5 -3.13 -5.34 12.51
N ALA A 6 -1.84 -5.02 12.36
CA ALA A 6 -1.39 -3.78 11.72
C ALA A 6 -1.85 -3.73 10.25
N ILE A 7 -1.59 -4.80 9.49
CA ILE A 7 -2.02 -4.93 8.09
C ILE A 7 -3.54 -4.78 8.00
N ARG A 8 -4.32 -5.49 8.83
CA ARG A 8 -5.78 -5.41 8.84
C ARG A 8 -6.29 -3.99 9.10
N LYS A 9 -5.66 -3.25 10.01
CA LYS A 9 -6.00 -1.85 10.31
C LYS A 9 -5.65 -0.88 9.17
N SER A 10 -4.67 -1.21 8.34
CA SER A 10 -4.25 -0.43 7.18
C SER A 10 -4.93 -0.83 5.87
N THR A 11 -5.60 -1.99 5.80
CA THR A 11 -6.23 -2.52 4.57
C THR A 11 -7.71 -2.84 4.73
N ALA A 12 -8.05 -3.97 5.33
CA ALA A 12 -9.40 -4.52 5.36
C ALA A 12 -10.38 -3.68 6.19
N LEU A 13 -9.91 -3.14 7.32
CA LEU A 13 -10.74 -2.33 8.21
C LEU A 13 -11.24 -1.03 7.55
N PRO A 14 -10.38 -0.17 6.97
CA PRO A 14 -10.85 1.04 6.30
C PRO A 14 -11.70 0.71 5.07
N ALA A 15 -11.35 -0.31 4.27
CA ALA A 15 -12.16 -0.73 3.13
C ALA A 15 -13.60 -1.09 3.56
N LYS A 16 -13.74 -1.86 4.65
CA LYS A 16 -15.04 -2.20 5.24
C LYS A 16 -15.79 -0.97 5.76
N GLN A 17 -15.12 -0.08 6.50
CA GLN A 17 -15.73 1.10 7.10
C GLN A 17 -16.22 2.11 6.05
N MET A 18 -15.50 2.22 4.94
CA MET A 18 -15.82 3.14 3.84
C MET A 18 -16.72 2.52 2.76
N GLY A 19 -17.04 1.23 2.85
CA GLY A 19 -17.85 0.53 1.85
C GLY A 19 -17.11 0.29 0.52
N ILE A 20 -15.78 0.29 0.52
CA ILE A 20 -14.98 0.05 -0.68
C ILE A 20 -15.03 -1.44 -1.01
N LYS A 21 -15.78 -1.77 -2.06
CA LYS A 21 -15.96 -3.15 -2.52
C LYS A 21 -14.70 -3.67 -3.20
N ASP A 22 -14.48 -4.98 -3.07
CA ASP A 22 -13.44 -5.74 -3.77
C ASP A 22 -11.99 -5.23 -3.54
N ARG A 23 -11.72 -4.53 -2.42
CA ARG A 23 -10.39 -4.05 -2.01
C ARG A 23 -10.08 -4.32 -0.54
N GLY A 24 -8.82 -4.19 -0.17
CA GLY A 24 -8.34 -4.31 1.22
C GLY A 24 -8.12 -5.75 1.70
N LEU A 25 -8.36 -6.75 0.85
CA LEU A 25 -8.09 -8.17 1.11
C LEU A 25 -7.41 -8.79 -0.11
N ILE A 26 -6.58 -9.81 0.13
CA ILE A 26 -6.00 -10.64 -0.93
C ILE A 26 -6.95 -11.81 -1.15
N GLN A 27 -7.77 -11.73 -2.19
CA GLN A 27 -8.77 -12.72 -2.55
C GLN A 27 -8.99 -12.73 -4.07
N GLU A 28 -9.47 -13.85 -4.61
CA GLU A 28 -9.93 -13.90 -5.99
C GLU A 28 -11.00 -12.84 -6.26
N ASN A 29 -10.97 -12.25 -7.46
CA ASN A 29 -11.84 -11.18 -7.93
C ASN A 29 -11.69 -9.82 -7.22
N TYR A 30 -10.73 -9.67 -6.30
CA TYR A 30 -10.38 -8.37 -5.72
C TYR A 30 -9.38 -7.62 -6.61
N TRP A 31 -9.37 -6.29 -6.49
CA TRP A 31 -8.37 -5.47 -7.15
C TRP A 31 -6.97 -5.82 -6.64
N ALA A 32 -6.00 -5.89 -7.56
CA ALA A 32 -4.61 -6.16 -7.25
C ALA A 32 -3.88 -4.90 -6.73
N ASP A 33 -4.38 -4.37 -5.61
CA ASP A 33 -3.69 -3.36 -4.82
C ASP A 33 -2.82 -4.07 -3.77
N LEU A 34 -1.53 -4.18 -4.05
CA LEU A 34 -0.62 -5.02 -3.28
C LEU A 34 0.62 -4.24 -2.86
N VAL A 35 1.16 -4.58 -1.70
CA VAL A 35 2.45 -4.08 -1.22
C VAL A 35 3.33 -5.26 -0.88
N ILE A 36 4.53 -5.29 -1.44
CA ILE A 36 5.57 -6.25 -1.08
C ILE A 36 6.59 -5.50 -0.23
N PHE A 37 6.75 -5.91 1.02
CA PHE A 37 7.66 -5.28 1.96
C PHE A 37 8.35 -6.33 2.83
N ASP A 38 9.53 -5.99 3.36
CA ASP A 38 10.24 -6.82 4.33
C ASP A 38 9.84 -6.39 5.75
N PRO A 39 9.20 -7.28 6.53
CA PRO A 39 8.74 -6.95 7.88
C PRO A 39 9.88 -6.64 8.87
N ASN A 40 11.14 -6.99 8.55
CA ASN A 40 12.28 -6.72 9.41
C ASN A 40 12.93 -5.35 9.15
N THR A 41 12.67 -4.75 7.99
CA THR A 41 13.34 -3.50 7.55
C THR A 41 12.38 -2.37 7.21
N ILE A 42 11.06 -2.63 7.28
CA ILE A 42 10.03 -1.61 7.13
C ILE A 42 10.12 -0.56 8.24
N ASP A 43 10.42 0.68 7.86
CA ASP A 43 10.55 1.79 8.79
C ASP A 43 10.26 3.13 8.09
N TYR A 44 9.90 4.14 8.86
CA TYR A 44 9.68 5.51 8.41
C TYR A 44 10.42 6.49 9.34
N SER A 45 11.67 6.76 9.02
CA SER A 45 12.59 7.52 9.85
C SER A 45 12.50 9.04 9.62
N SER A 46 11.30 9.59 9.45
CA SER A 46 11.11 11.04 9.28
C SER A 46 11.31 11.77 10.60
N THR A 47 11.88 12.97 10.54
CA THR A 47 11.96 13.88 11.70
C THR A 47 11.33 15.23 11.35
N PRO A 48 10.98 16.08 12.34
CA PRO A 48 10.49 17.43 12.05
C PRO A 48 11.43 18.25 11.16
N GLU A 49 12.75 18.04 11.28
CA GLU A 49 13.78 18.71 10.49
C GLU A 49 13.93 18.10 9.08
N LYS A 50 13.56 16.83 8.91
CA LYS A 50 13.59 16.13 7.62
C LYS A 50 12.31 15.31 7.42
N PRO A 51 11.18 15.97 7.11
CA PRO A 51 9.89 15.30 6.97
C PRO A 51 9.80 14.47 5.68
N ASP A 52 10.47 14.91 4.62
CA ASP A 52 10.37 14.32 3.28
C ASP A 52 11.42 13.21 3.09
N VAL A 53 11.20 12.07 3.76
CA VAL A 53 11.99 10.85 3.57
C VAL A 53 11.12 9.72 3.03
N PHE A 54 11.69 8.91 2.15
CA PHE A 54 11.02 7.68 1.74
C PHE A 54 11.15 6.62 2.85
N PRO A 55 10.11 5.79 3.07
CA PRO A 55 10.21 4.66 3.97
C PRO A 55 11.20 3.61 3.43
N SER A 56 11.83 2.86 4.32
CA SER A 56 12.63 1.69 3.98
C SER A 56 11.77 0.42 3.94
N GLY A 57 12.30 -0.65 3.35
CA GLY A 57 11.68 -1.98 3.40
C GLY A 57 10.50 -2.21 2.45
N ILE A 58 10.02 -1.22 1.70
CA ILE A 58 9.02 -1.40 0.64
C ILE A 58 9.73 -1.73 -0.68
N HIS A 59 9.45 -2.90 -1.25
CA HIS A 59 10.05 -3.37 -2.51
C HIS A 59 9.17 -3.07 -3.72
N TYR A 60 7.87 -3.31 -3.58
CA TYR A 60 6.91 -3.05 -4.65
C TYR A 60 5.59 -2.53 -4.10
N VAL A 61 4.96 -1.65 -4.89
CA VAL A 61 3.56 -1.25 -4.71
C VAL A 61 2.86 -1.43 -6.04
N PHE A 62 1.74 -2.12 -6.02
CA PHE A 62 0.86 -2.30 -7.16
C PHE A 62 -0.43 -1.54 -6.92
N VAL A 63 -0.90 -0.83 -7.95
CA VAL A 63 -2.21 -0.19 -7.97
C VAL A 63 -2.97 -0.76 -9.16
N ASN A 64 -4.14 -1.37 -8.90
CA ASN A 64 -4.94 -2.03 -9.92
C ASN A 64 -4.13 -3.02 -10.79
N GLY A 65 -3.19 -3.75 -10.18
CA GLY A 65 -2.34 -4.75 -10.85
C GLY A 65 -1.11 -4.19 -11.57
N HIS A 66 -0.89 -2.87 -11.54
CA HIS A 66 0.26 -2.25 -12.18
C HIS A 66 1.32 -1.84 -11.16
N PRO A 67 2.60 -2.18 -11.36
CA PRO A 67 3.68 -1.74 -10.48
C PRO A 67 3.88 -0.22 -10.58
N THR A 68 3.72 0.48 -9.47
CA THR A 68 3.95 1.94 -9.34
C THR A 68 5.22 2.26 -8.56
N VAL A 69 5.60 1.38 -7.63
CA VAL A 69 6.90 1.43 -6.94
C VAL A 69 7.64 0.13 -7.25
N THR A 70 8.91 0.26 -7.60
CA THR A 70 9.81 -0.87 -7.89
C THR A 70 11.19 -0.60 -7.29
N PRO A 71 12.10 -1.60 -7.25
CA PRO A 71 13.50 -1.37 -6.90
C PRO A 71 14.23 -0.38 -7.81
N HIS A 72 13.69 -0.07 -8.99
CA HIS A 72 14.25 0.89 -9.94
C HIS A 72 13.70 2.31 -9.75
N GLY A 73 12.75 2.52 -8.85
CA GLY A 73 12.16 3.83 -8.56
C GLY A 73 10.63 3.83 -8.60
N ILE A 74 10.07 5.04 -8.63
CA ILE A 74 8.63 5.31 -8.63
C ILE A 74 8.20 5.74 -10.03
N ASP A 75 7.19 5.06 -10.58
CA ASP A 75 6.56 5.47 -11.84
C ASP A 75 5.52 6.56 -11.55
N LEU A 76 5.87 7.81 -11.90
CA LEU A 76 5.02 8.98 -11.69
C LEU A 76 4.14 9.32 -12.91
N GLU A 77 4.45 8.78 -14.08
CA GLU A 77 3.76 9.08 -15.33
C GLU A 77 2.55 8.17 -15.53
N ASN A 78 2.65 6.92 -15.06
CA ASN A 78 1.62 5.92 -15.28
C ASN A 78 0.67 5.79 -14.09
N ARG A 79 -0.20 6.79 -13.90
CA ARG A 79 -1.18 6.79 -12.79
C ARG A 79 -2.32 5.82 -13.07
N LYS A 80 -2.28 4.66 -12.43
CA LYS A 80 -3.30 3.61 -12.58
C LYS A 80 -4.41 3.63 -11.53
N GLY A 81 -4.46 4.67 -10.69
CA GLY A 81 -5.56 4.86 -9.74
C GLY A 81 -6.90 5.06 -10.43
N GLN A 82 -7.99 4.74 -9.71
CA GLN A 82 -9.34 4.97 -10.19
C GLN A 82 -10.19 5.66 -9.13
N LEU A 83 -11.22 6.39 -9.58
CA LEU A 83 -12.22 6.93 -8.67
C LEU A 83 -13.00 5.78 -8.02
N VAL A 84 -12.92 5.67 -6.70
CA VAL A 84 -13.69 4.71 -5.92
C VAL A 84 -15.05 5.32 -5.62
N ARG A 85 -16.12 4.59 -5.96
CA ARG A 85 -17.51 4.96 -5.66
C ARG A 85 -18.07 3.96 -4.63
N PRO A 86 -18.75 4.42 -3.57
CA PRO A 86 -19.40 3.54 -2.59
C PRO A 86 -20.52 2.69 -3.20
#